data_AF-A0A8T5J428-F1
#
_entry.id   AF-A0A8T5J428-F1
#
_cell.length_a   1.000
_cell.length_b   1.000
_cell.length_c   1.000
_cell.angle_alpha   90.00
_cell.angle_beta   90.00
_cell.angle_gamma   90.00
#
_symmetry.space_group_name_H-M   'P 1'
#
loop_
_entity.id
_entity.type
_entity.pdbx_description
1 polymer ?
#
loop_
_entity_poly.entity_id
_entity_poly.type
_entity_poly.pdbx_seq_one_letter_code
_entity_poly.pdbx_strand_id
1 'polypeptide(L)'
;MGKIIRLDTKLALPTQPTLRQRNIKRVIRSFLRSPKKMIVPVRTNPRDPSTYLILDGHHSTCVADTLNEFRPGFVDIFGWITEDNQDLIERLPQDFHQGRVYSQNENIEGRFENVPAYHEWSKVPKTIREMRGRYEPLRSARNLMRYATNKPNLAIPQ
;
A
#
# COMPACT_ATOMS: atom_id res chain seq x y z
N MET A 1 -19.32 1.99 10.88
CA MET A 1 -18.00 2.66 10.98
C MET A 1 -16.96 1.58 10.70
N GLY A 2 -16.23 1.65 9.59
CA GLY A 2 -15.29 0.60 9.21
C GLY A 2 -14.23 0.34 10.28
N LYS A 3 -13.87 -0.94 10.48
CA LYS A 3 -12.97 -1.38 11.55
C LYS A 3 -11.51 -1.11 11.18
N ILE A 4 -10.75 -0.43 12.05
CA ILE A 4 -9.30 -0.27 11.89
C ILE A 4 -8.58 -1.41 12.62
N ILE A 5 -7.68 -2.11 11.92
CA ILE A 5 -6.86 -3.19 12.45
C ILE A 5 -5.37 -2.89 12.22
N ARG A 6 -4.49 -3.38 13.09
CA ARG A 6 -3.05 -3.44 12.75
C ARG A 6 -2.88 -4.45 11.62
N LEU A 7 -2.27 -4.03 10.53
CA LEU A 7 -2.12 -4.87 9.34
C LEU A 7 -0.78 -5.61 9.38
N ASP A 8 -0.81 -6.94 9.42
CA ASP A 8 0.36 -7.75 9.08
C ASP A 8 0.49 -7.81 7.56
N THR A 9 1.56 -7.24 7.01
CA THR A 9 1.82 -7.20 5.56
C THR A 9 2.01 -8.59 4.95
N LYS A 10 2.28 -9.63 5.76
CA LYS A 10 2.30 -11.02 5.30
C LYS A 10 0.92 -11.58 4.97
N LEU A 11 -0.12 -11.05 5.62
CA LEU A 11 -1.52 -11.42 5.38
C LEU A 11 -2.18 -10.53 4.32
N ALA A 12 -1.47 -9.50 3.84
CA ALA A 12 -1.94 -8.61 2.80
C ALA A 12 -1.71 -9.21 1.40
N LEU A 13 -2.73 -9.11 0.56
CA LEU A 13 -2.73 -9.58 -0.82
C LEU A 13 -2.88 -8.38 -1.76
N PRO A 14 -2.00 -8.22 -2.76
CA PRO A 14 -2.15 -7.14 -3.72
C PRO A 14 -3.29 -7.43 -4.70
N THR A 15 -3.86 -6.36 -5.25
CA THR A 15 -4.98 -6.41 -6.22
C THR A 15 -4.60 -5.79 -7.56
N GLN A 16 -3.37 -5.28 -7.70
CA GLN A 16 -2.81 -4.75 -8.95
C GLN A 16 -1.49 -5.44 -9.31
N PRO A 17 -1.14 -5.56 -10.60
CA PRO A 17 0.03 -6.34 -11.04
C PRO A 17 1.36 -5.59 -10.89
N THR A 18 1.34 -4.25 -10.86
CA THR A 18 2.54 -3.42 -10.90
C THR A 18 2.46 -2.19 -9.99
N LEU A 19 3.62 -1.72 -9.56
CA LEU A 19 3.85 -0.43 -8.92
C LEU A 19 4.50 0.55 -9.92
N ARG A 20 4.12 1.82 -9.82
CA ARG A 20 4.83 2.93 -10.47
C ARG A 20 6.07 3.36 -9.66
N GLN A 21 7.27 3.30 -10.27
CA GLN A 21 8.53 3.68 -9.61
C GLN A 21 8.51 5.09 -9.03
N ARG A 22 7.90 6.07 -9.72
CA ARG A 22 7.80 7.45 -9.22
C ARG A 22 7.05 7.55 -7.87
N ASN A 23 6.04 6.71 -7.66
CA ASN A 23 5.25 6.71 -6.44
C ASN A 23 5.99 6.02 -5.31
N ILE A 24 6.75 4.94 -5.59
CA ILE A 24 7.65 4.32 -4.62
C ILE A 24 8.60 5.37 -4.03
N LYS A 25 9.25 6.15 -4.90
CA LYS A 25 10.12 7.26 -4.47
C LYS A 25 9.36 8.22 -3.56
N ARG A 26 8.19 8.70 -3.99
CA ARG A 26 7.37 9.65 -3.21
C ARG A 26 7.04 9.14 -1.81
N VAL A 27 6.63 7.88 -1.69
CA VAL A 27 6.29 7.26 -0.40
C VAL A 27 7.53 7.18 0.51
N ILE A 28 8.66 6.70 -0.01
CA ILE A 28 9.91 6.62 0.75
C ILE A 28 10.33 8.01 1.25
N ARG A 29 10.31 9.02 0.37
CA ARG A 29 10.61 10.42 0.74
C ARG A 29 9.70 10.91 1.85
N SER A 30 8.39 10.71 1.69
CA SER A 30 7.41 11.16 2.66
C SER A 30 7.63 10.52 4.03
N PHE A 31 7.86 9.20 4.05
CA PHE A 31 8.06 8.47 5.30
C PHE A 31 9.36 8.86 6.00
N LEU A 32 10.47 9.01 5.26
CA LEU A 32 11.75 9.42 5.85
C LEU A 32 11.73 10.84 6.40
N ARG A 33 10.93 11.75 5.81
CA ARG A 33 10.77 13.13 6.30
C ARG A 33 9.90 13.21 7.54
N SER A 34 8.80 12.45 7.53
CA SER A 34 7.81 12.47 8.59
C SER A 34 7.28 11.06 8.73
N PRO A 35 7.89 10.26 9.62
CA PRO A 35 7.38 8.94 9.94
C PRO A 35 5.95 9.08 10.46
N LYS A 36 5.00 8.58 9.71
CA LYS A 36 3.58 8.60 10.06
C LYS A 36 3.04 7.18 10.02
N LYS A 37 2.03 6.93 10.84
CA LYS A 37 1.22 5.72 10.76
C LYS A 37 0.62 5.66 9.34
N MET A 38 0.77 4.53 8.69
CA MET A 38 0.16 4.30 7.39
C MET A 38 -1.21 3.67 7.62
N ILE A 39 -2.25 4.19 7.00
CA ILE A 39 -3.56 3.55 6.98
C ILE A 39 -3.86 3.26 5.51
N VAL A 40 -4.26 2.03 5.21
CA VAL A 40 -4.62 1.62 3.85
C VAL A 40 -6.01 0.99 3.85
N PRO A 41 -6.85 1.27 2.83
CA PRO A 41 -8.12 0.58 2.69
C PRO A 41 -7.91 -0.87 2.32
N VAL A 42 -8.59 -1.76 3.04
CA VAL A 42 -8.54 -3.20 2.81
C VAL A 42 -9.93 -3.81 2.82
N ARG A 43 -10.03 -5.00 2.25
CA ARG A 43 -11.22 -5.86 2.37
C ARG A 43 -10.77 -7.23 2.87
N THR A 44 -11.52 -7.82 3.79
CA THR A 44 -11.31 -9.23 4.15
C THR A 44 -11.51 -10.10 2.92
N ASN A 45 -10.57 -11.00 2.64
CA ASN A 45 -10.66 -11.88 1.50
C ASN A 45 -11.84 -12.86 1.70
N PRO A 46 -12.83 -12.89 0.79
CA PRO A 46 -14.00 -13.77 0.94
C PRO A 46 -13.66 -15.26 0.83
N ARG A 47 -12.52 -15.61 0.22
CA ARG A 47 -12.08 -17.02 0.07
C ARG A 47 -11.22 -17.51 1.24
N ASP A 48 -10.59 -16.59 1.95
CA ASP A 48 -9.74 -16.88 3.12
C ASP A 48 -9.80 -15.68 4.08
N PRO A 49 -10.70 -15.72 5.08
CA PRO A 49 -10.90 -14.61 6.02
C PRO A 49 -9.68 -14.26 6.88
N SER A 50 -8.60 -15.06 6.85
CA SER A 50 -7.34 -14.75 7.52
C SER A 50 -6.48 -13.73 6.76
N THR A 51 -6.85 -13.41 5.51
CA THR A 51 -6.09 -12.52 4.62
C THR A 51 -6.87 -11.27 4.21
N TYR A 52 -6.15 -10.23 3.80
CA TYR A 52 -6.69 -8.92 3.46
C TYR A 52 -6.30 -8.49 2.05
N LEU A 53 -7.29 -8.19 1.21
CA LEU A 53 -7.09 -7.60 -0.11
C LEU A 53 -6.79 -6.11 0.04
N ILE A 54 -5.64 -5.65 -0.47
CA ILE A 54 -5.30 -4.22 -0.48
C ILE A 54 -6.07 -3.53 -1.61
N LEU A 55 -6.92 -2.56 -1.28
CA LEU A 55 -7.74 -1.87 -2.28
C LEU A 55 -7.01 -0.67 -2.88
N ASP A 56 -6.26 0.05 -2.05
CA ASP A 56 -5.35 1.12 -2.45
C ASP A 56 -4.16 1.17 -1.48
N GLY A 57 -3.11 1.87 -1.86
CA GLY A 57 -1.92 2.04 -1.03
C GLY A 57 -0.88 0.93 -1.19
N HIS A 58 -0.90 0.12 -2.27
CA HIS A 58 0.10 -0.95 -2.49
C HIS A 58 1.55 -0.45 -2.43
N HIS A 59 1.82 0.79 -2.89
CA HIS A 59 3.12 1.44 -2.74
C HIS A 59 3.53 1.56 -1.27
N SER A 60 2.61 2.07 -0.44
CA SER A 60 2.80 2.24 1.00
C SER A 60 2.96 0.89 1.69
N THR A 61 2.11 -0.08 1.38
CA THR A 61 2.19 -1.44 1.93
C THR A 61 3.52 -2.12 1.57
N CYS A 62 3.99 -2.01 0.32
CA CYS A 62 5.28 -2.56 -0.08
C CYS A 62 6.46 -1.88 0.62
N VAL A 63 6.43 -0.55 0.76
CA VAL A 63 7.47 0.20 1.48
C VAL A 63 7.47 -0.16 2.97
N ALA A 64 6.30 -0.25 3.60
CA ALA A 64 6.15 -0.67 4.99
C ALA A 64 6.69 -2.09 5.19
N ASP A 65 6.35 -3.03 4.31
CA ASP A 65 6.86 -4.40 4.34
C ASP A 65 8.40 -4.44 4.24
N THR A 66 8.98 -3.70 3.28
CA THR A 66 10.45 -3.60 3.16
C THR A 66 11.11 -2.98 4.39
N LEU A 67 10.53 -1.92 4.95
CA LEU A 67 11.10 -1.25 6.13
C LEU A 67 10.94 -2.08 7.39
N ASN A 68 9.86 -2.85 7.52
CA ASN A 68 9.66 -3.77 8.63
C ASN A 68 10.57 -5.01 8.57
N GLU A 69 11.17 -5.34 7.42
CA GLU A 69 12.29 -6.30 7.37
C GLU A 69 13.53 -5.80 8.10
N PHE A 70 13.79 -4.49 8.07
CA PHE A 70 14.96 -3.91 8.74
C PHE A 70 14.82 -4.05 10.26
N ARG A 71 13.64 -3.66 10.76
CA ARG A 71 13.27 -3.79 12.16
C ARG A 71 11.76 -4.07 12.22
N PRO A 72 11.33 -5.24 12.74
CA PRO A 72 9.91 -5.51 12.92
C PRO A 72 9.22 -4.40 13.71
N GLY A 73 8.11 -3.87 13.19
CA GLY A 73 7.37 -2.77 13.81
C GLY A 73 7.99 -1.38 13.62
N PHE A 74 8.98 -1.22 12.75
CA PHE A 74 9.54 0.10 12.40
C PHE A 74 8.51 1.02 11.73
N VAL A 75 7.61 0.45 10.94
CA VAL A 75 6.46 1.13 10.34
C VAL A 75 5.18 0.52 10.89
N ASP A 76 4.41 1.33 11.60
CA ASP A 76 3.03 0.99 11.93
C ASP A 76 2.15 1.19 10.69
N ILE A 77 1.61 0.09 10.18
CA ILE A 77 0.62 0.07 9.11
C ILE A 77 -0.69 -0.53 9.62
N PHE A 78 -1.79 0.13 9.29
CA PHE A 78 -3.14 -0.25 9.68
C PHE A 78 -3.99 -0.48 8.44
N GLY A 79 -4.85 -1.50 8.51
CA GLY A 79 -5.88 -1.75 7.51
C GLY A 79 -7.19 -1.15 8.02
N TRP A 80 -7.82 -0.33 7.20
CA TRP A 80 -9.21 0.06 7.43
C TRP A 80 -10.09 -0.88 6.62
N ILE A 81 -10.80 -1.77 7.32
CA ILE A 81 -11.68 -2.77 6.72
C ILE A 81 -12.93 -2.07 6.23
N THR A 82 -13.12 -2.12 4.92
CA THR A 82 -14.30 -1.62 4.21
C THR A 82 -15.34 -2.74 4.15
N GLU A 83 -16.56 -2.47 4.64
CA GLU A 83 -17.65 -3.44 4.65
C GLU A 83 -18.47 -3.39 3.36
N ASP A 84 -18.55 -2.21 2.74
CA ASP A 84 -19.17 -1.95 1.45
C ASP A 84 -18.37 -0.95 0.59
N ASN A 85 -18.79 -0.75 -0.66
CA ASN A 85 -18.13 0.16 -1.59
C ASN A 85 -18.35 1.65 -1.23
N GLN A 86 -19.45 1.97 -0.53
CA GLN A 86 -19.80 3.33 -0.11
C GLN A 86 -18.87 3.85 0.99
N ASP A 87 -18.40 2.97 1.88
CA ASP A 87 -17.44 3.32 2.92
C ASP A 87 -16.24 4.07 2.30
N LEU A 88 -15.72 3.61 1.18
CA LEU A 88 -14.56 4.19 0.49
C LEU A 88 -14.77 5.57 -0.13
N ILE A 89 -16.00 5.98 -0.35
CA ILE A 89 -16.32 7.26 -0.98
C ILE A 89 -16.77 8.26 0.11
N GLU A 90 -17.58 7.80 1.05
CA GLU A 90 -18.30 8.67 1.99
C GLU A 90 -17.71 8.69 3.41
N ARG A 91 -16.92 7.67 3.77
CA ARG A 91 -16.43 7.47 5.16
C ARG A 91 -14.92 7.32 5.26
N LEU A 92 -14.17 7.62 4.20
CA LEU A 92 -12.73 7.76 4.30
C LEU A 92 -12.43 8.83 5.36
N PRO A 93 -11.56 8.57 6.36
CA PRO A 93 -11.17 9.59 7.33
C PRO A 93 -10.69 10.86 6.61
N GLN A 94 -10.98 12.04 7.15
CA GLN A 94 -10.65 13.33 6.52
C GLN A 94 -9.17 13.43 6.12
N ASP A 95 -8.28 12.77 6.86
CA ASP A 95 -6.85 12.64 6.58
C ASP A 95 -6.53 11.95 5.23
N PHE A 96 -7.42 11.09 4.72
CA PHE A 96 -7.33 10.51 3.37
C PHE A 96 -7.77 11.49 2.28
N HIS A 97 -8.73 12.37 2.57
CA HIS A 97 -9.17 13.43 1.66
C HIS A 97 -8.13 14.55 1.52
N GLN A 98 -7.39 14.85 2.60
CA GLN A 98 -6.29 15.82 2.60
C GLN A 98 -5.09 15.38 1.75
N GLY A 99 -4.99 14.08 1.45
CA GLY A 99 -3.95 13.48 0.63
C GLY A 99 -4.24 13.44 -0.86
N ARG A 100 -4.98 14.41 -1.45
CA ARG A 100 -5.44 14.38 -2.85
C ARG A 100 -5.86 12.97 -3.27
N VAL A 101 -7.11 12.60 -2.96
CA VAL A 101 -7.79 11.53 -3.70
C VAL A 101 -7.54 11.83 -5.18
N TYR A 102 -6.73 11.00 -5.84
CA TYR A 102 -6.48 11.18 -7.26
C TYR A 102 -7.85 11.10 -7.95
N SER A 103 -8.15 11.91 -8.95
CA SER A 103 -9.41 11.77 -9.71
C SER A 103 -9.60 10.37 -10.29
N GLN A 104 -8.51 9.61 -10.42
CA GLN A 104 -8.51 8.17 -10.77
C GLN A 104 -9.13 7.27 -9.69
N ASN A 105 -9.28 7.75 -8.46
CA ASN A 105 -9.89 7.10 -7.29
C ASN A 105 -11.33 7.59 -7.04
N GLU A 106 -11.86 8.52 -7.83
CA GLU A 106 -13.29 8.93 -7.78
C GLU A 106 -14.22 7.81 -8.29
N ASN A 107 -13.66 6.79 -8.95
CA ASN A 107 -14.40 5.65 -9.49
C ASN A 107 -13.93 4.33 -8.85
N ILE A 108 -13.86 4.31 -7.51
CA ILE A 108 -13.52 3.11 -6.73
C ILE A 108 -14.57 2.01 -6.94
N GLU A 109 -15.85 2.34 -7.07
CA GLU A 109 -16.93 1.42 -7.45
C GLU A 109 -16.64 0.71 -8.78
N GLY A 110 -16.18 1.45 -9.80
CA GLY A 110 -15.75 0.87 -11.07
C GLY A 110 -14.55 -0.06 -10.97
N ARG A 111 -13.70 0.02 -9.92
CA ARG A 111 -12.61 -0.93 -9.66
C ARG A 111 -13.04 -2.16 -8.85
N PHE A 112 -14.21 -2.11 -8.21
CA PHE A 112 -14.76 -3.23 -7.45
C PHE A 112 -15.45 -4.25 -8.36
N GLU A 113 -16.19 -3.79 -9.35
CA GLU A 113 -16.76 -4.65 -10.39
C GLU A 113 -15.71 -5.00 -11.47
N ASN A 114 -14.65 -4.18 -11.59
CA ASN A 114 -13.49 -4.44 -12.43
C ASN A 114 -12.20 -4.67 -11.61
N VAL A 115 -12.27 -5.49 -10.56
CA VAL A 115 -11.06 -6.23 -10.14
C VAL A 115 -10.68 -7.02 -11.39
N PRO A 116 -9.55 -6.70 -12.05
CA PRO A 116 -9.35 -6.86 -13.48
C PRO A 116 -9.98 -8.14 -13.99
N ALA A 117 -11.00 -7.99 -14.84
CA ALA A 117 -11.76 -9.07 -15.46
C ALA A 117 -10.85 -10.24 -15.79
N TYR A 118 -10.86 -11.26 -14.94
CA TYR A 118 -10.42 -12.67 -15.04
C TYR A 118 -9.18 -13.09 -15.88
N HIS A 119 -8.46 -12.19 -16.55
CA HIS A 119 -7.43 -12.49 -17.55
C HIS A 119 -6.02 -12.05 -17.13
N GLU A 120 -5.88 -11.20 -16.11
CA GLU A 120 -4.57 -10.73 -15.62
C GLU A 120 -4.25 -11.13 -14.17
N TRP A 121 -5.10 -11.90 -13.50
CA TRP A 121 -4.84 -12.40 -12.14
C TRP A 121 -3.56 -13.24 -12.06
N SER A 122 -3.20 -13.95 -13.14
CA SER A 122 -1.91 -14.66 -13.24
C SER A 122 -0.69 -13.73 -13.16
N LYS A 123 -0.85 -12.45 -13.51
CA LYS A 123 0.20 -11.42 -13.45
C LYS A 123 0.24 -10.72 -12.09
N VAL A 124 -0.84 -10.76 -11.31
CA VAL A 124 -0.91 -10.19 -9.96
C VAL A 124 -0.03 -11.04 -9.03
N PRO A 125 0.92 -10.42 -8.30
CA PRO A 125 1.70 -11.15 -7.29
C PRO A 125 0.80 -11.79 -6.24
N LYS A 126 1.17 -12.95 -5.69
CA LYS A 126 0.37 -13.60 -4.65
C LYS A 126 0.52 -12.93 -3.29
N THR A 127 1.64 -12.22 -3.07
CA THR A 127 1.94 -11.56 -1.80
C THR A 127 2.56 -10.18 -2.03
N ILE A 128 2.50 -9.34 -0.99
CA ILE A 128 3.24 -8.05 -0.98
C ILE A 128 4.74 -8.27 -1.18
N ARG A 129 5.31 -9.34 -0.59
CA ARG A 129 6.72 -9.69 -0.74
C ARG A 129 7.10 -9.97 -2.20
N GLU A 130 6.29 -10.76 -2.90
CA GLU A 130 6.48 -10.99 -4.34
C GLU A 130 6.36 -9.70 -5.15
N MET A 131 5.36 -8.86 -4.83
CA MET A 131 5.14 -7.58 -5.52
C MET A 131 6.36 -6.68 -5.43
N ARG A 132 6.88 -6.47 -4.22
CA ARG A 132 8.03 -5.59 -4.01
C ARG A 132 9.34 -6.17 -4.53
N GLY A 133 9.47 -7.50 -4.59
CA GLY A 133 10.64 -8.20 -5.16
C GLY A 133 10.92 -7.84 -6.63
N ARG A 134 9.87 -7.40 -7.35
CA ARG A 134 9.95 -6.89 -8.74
C ARG A 134 10.60 -5.50 -8.86
N TYR A 135 10.83 -4.80 -7.74
CA TYR A 135 11.37 -3.44 -7.73
C TYR A 135 12.66 -3.37 -6.93
N GLU A 136 13.78 -3.07 -7.61
CA GLU A 136 15.12 -3.09 -7.01
C GLU A 136 15.24 -2.37 -5.65
N PRO A 137 14.70 -1.14 -5.47
CA PRO A 137 14.77 -0.45 -4.18
C PRO A 137 14.01 -1.14 -3.06
N LEU A 138 12.96 -1.91 -3.37
CA LEU A 138 12.08 -2.55 -2.39
C LEU A 138 12.40 -4.03 -2.17
N ARG A 139 13.27 -4.62 -2.99
CA ARG A 139 13.65 -6.03 -2.93
C ARG A 139 14.20 -6.43 -1.55
N SER A 140 14.84 -5.52 -0.83
CA SER A 140 15.28 -5.71 0.55
C SER A 140 15.41 -4.39 1.29
N ALA A 141 15.33 -4.44 2.63
CA ALA A 141 15.66 -3.31 3.50
C ALA A 141 17.03 -2.70 3.15
N ARG A 142 18.06 -3.52 2.90
CA ARG A 142 19.40 -3.06 2.52
C ARG A 142 19.38 -2.24 1.23
N ASN A 143 18.66 -2.72 0.21
CA ASN A 143 18.52 -2.00 -1.04
C ASN A 143 17.80 -0.67 -0.86
N LEU A 144 16.76 -0.65 -0.02
CA LEU A 144 16.00 0.54 0.28
C LEU A 144 16.86 1.60 0.99
N MET A 145 17.62 1.18 2.00
CA MET A 145 18.55 2.06 2.72
C MET A 145 19.63 2.61 1.78
N ARG A 146 20.28 1.75 0.99
CA ARG A 146 21.25 2.17 -0.04
C ARG A 146 20.63 3.15 -1.03
N TYR A 147 19.39 2.92 -1.44
CA TYR A 147 18.66 3.79 -2.34
C TYR A 147 18.39 5.17 -1.72
N ALA A 148 18.02 5.20 -0.44
CA ALA A 148 17.78 6.42 0.32
C ALA A 148 19.07 7.23 0.53
N THR A 149 20.17 6.57 0.91
CA THR A 149 21.47 7.23 1.16
C THR A 149 22.12 7.76 -0.10
N ASN A 150 22.05 7.01 -1.21
CA ASN A 150 22.70 7.40 -2.48
C ASN A 150 21.88 8.44 -3.28
N LYS A 151 20.72 8.83 -2.78
CA LYS A 151 19.88 9.88 -3.37
C LYS A 151 19.48 10.86 -2.28
N PRO A 152 20.41 11.71 -1.80
CA PRO A 152 20.15 12.64 -0.69
C PRO A 152 18.98 13.58 -0.98
N ASN A 153 18.75 13.93 -2.26
CA ASN A 153 17.58 14.71 -2.71
C ASN A 153 16.24 13.95 -2.57
N LEU A 154 16.23 12.73 -2.02
CA LEU A 154 15.02 12.09 -1.52
C LEU A 154 14.62 12.67 -0.16
N ALA A 155 15.58 12.91 0.73
CA ALA A 155 15.32 13.36 2.09
C ALA A 155 14.91 14.84 2.18
N ILE A 156 15.25 15.69 1.20
CA ILE A 156 15.17 17.17 1.35
C ILE A 156 14.52 17.84 0.13
N PRO A 157 13.63 18.83 0.36
CA PRO A 157 13.62 20.06 -0.42
C PRO A 157 13.52 21.26 0.54
N GLN A 158 14.10 22.37 0.08
CA GLN A 158 13.94 23.69 0.68
C GLN A 158 12.47 24.13 0.67
#